data_AF-A0A7Y7NGP9-F1
#
_entry.id   AF-A0A7Y7NGP9-F1
#
_cell.length_a   1.000
_cell.length_b   1.000
_cell.length_c   1.000
_cell.angle_alpha   90.00
_cell.angle_beta   90.00
_cell.angle_gamma   90.00
#
_symmetry.space_group_name_H-M   'P 1'
#
loop_
_entity.id
_entity.type
_entity.pdbx_description
1 polymer ?
#
loop_
_entity_poly.entity_id
_entity_poly.type
_entity_poly.pdbx_seq_one_letter_code
_entity_poly.pdbx_strand_id
1 'polypeptide(L)'
;MNLNIYLLEDFSIFKLVHILISITFLMCAVWLFIRSFRGIFNNRPYIRIDKLLSIGFIITLYLQLFFGIILFSNLGSNMGYNYLSIDNTVKVVSKRLWPIEHIVLMLFALLIASLGLYISLNTQSDKRKYWIIIIYYSISLLLIFFSLSGIYFF
;
A
#
# COMPACT_ATOMS: atom_id res chain seq x y z
N MET A 1 3.61 -21.77 -30.66
CA MET A 1 4.00 -22.41 -29.39
C MET A 1 4.96 -21.51 -28.59
N ASN A 2 4.60 -20.27 -28.18
CA ASN A 2 5.41 -19.58 -27.15
C ASN A 2 4.87 -18.27 -26.56
N LEU A 3 3.96 -17.53 -27.22
CA LEU A 3 3.54 -16.21 -26.70
C LEU A 3 2.85 -16.28 -25.33
N ASN A 4 2.03 -17.31 -25.08
CA ASN A 4 1.42 -17.53 -23.76
C ASN A 4 2.44 -17.94 -22.68
N ILE A 5 3.55 -18.58 -23.04
CA ILE A 5 4.56 -19.03 -22.08
C ILE A 5 5.39 -17.83 -21.61
N TYR A 6 5.82 -16.96 -22.53
CA TYR A 6 6.50 -15.71 -22.19
C TYR A 6 5.63 -14.78 -21.33
N LEU A 7 4.35 -14.62 -21.69
CA LEU A 7 3.43 -13.81 -20.88
C LEU A 7 3.28 -14.38 -19.45
N LEU A 8 3.12 -15.70 -19.30
CA LEU A 8 2.99 -16.33 -17.97
C LEU A 8 4.26 -16.19 -17.12
N GLU A 9 5.46 -16.27 -17.72
CA GLU A 9 6.73 -16.01 -17.00
C GLU A 9 6.86 -14.54 -16.60
N ASP A 10 6.55 -13.60 -17.49
CA ASP A 10 6.61 -12.15 -17.20
C ASP A 10 5.68 -11.75 -16.04
N PHE A 11 4.47 -12.33 -15.95
CA PHE A 11 3.55 -12.06 -14.84
C PHE A 11 4.06 -12.54 -13.48
N SER A 12 4.77 -13.67 -13.46
CA SER A 12 5.37 -14.19 -12.23
C SER A 12 6.41 -13.22 -11.68
N ILE A 13 7.16 -12.56 -12.57
CA ILE A 13 8.18 -11.55 -12.23
C ILE A 13 7.52 -10.30 -11.65
N PHE A 14 6.48 -9.75 -12.30
CA PHE A 14 5.77 -8.58 -11.77
C PHE A 14 5.14 -8.84 -10.40
N LYS A 15 4.58 -10.03 -10.19
CA LYS A 15 3.99 -10.42 -8.90
C LYS A 15 5.07 -10.53 -7.82
N LEU A 16 6.22 -11.12 -8.16
CA LEU A 16 7.36 -11.23 -7.24
C LEU A 16 7.88 -9.84 -6.86
N VAL A 17 8.06 -8.94 -7.84
CA VAL A 17 8.47 -7.55 -7.61
C VAL A 17 7.47 -6.82 -6.70
N HIS A 18 6.17 -6.98 -6.94
CA HIS A 18 5.14 -6.36 -6.09
C HIS A 18 5.17 -6.87 -4.64
N ILE A 19 5.41 -8.17 -4.44
CA ILE A 19 5.58 -8.76 -3.10
C ILE A 19 6.83 -8.21 -2.42
N LEU A 20 7.96 -8.10 -3.13
CA LEU A 20 9.19 -7.50 -2.59
C LEU A 20 8.97 -6.04 -2.19
N ILE A 21 8.27 -5.26 -3.01
CA ILE A 21 7.91 -3.87 -2.69
C ILE A 21 7.01 -3.82 -1.46
N SER A 22 6.05 -4.73 -1.32
CA SER A 22 5.16 -4.77 -0.16
C SER A 22 5.91 -5.11 1.14
N ILE A 23 6.90 -6.01 1.08
CA ILE A 23 7.74 -6.35 2.24
C ILE A 23 8.60 -5.15 2.63
N THR A 24 9.21 -4.46 1.65
CA THR A 24 10.02 -3.26 1.93
C THR A 24 9.17 -2.11 2.48
N PHE A 25 7.95 -1.92 1.95
CA PHE A 25 6.96 -0.99 2.49
C PHE A 25 6.66 -1.28 3.96
N LEU A 26 6.36 -2.54 4.30
CA LEU A 26 6.03 -2.93 5.67
C LEU A 26 7.22 -2.70 6.62
N MET A 27 8.44 -3.04 6.20
CA MET A 27 9.66 -2.75 6.98
C MET A 27 9.85 -1.24 7.21
N CYS A 28 9.68 -0.42 6.16
CA CYS A 28 9.74 1.03 6.28
C CYS A 28 8.68 1.58 7.23
N ALA A 29 7.45 1.07 7.14
CA ALA A 29 6.35 1.45 8.01
C ALA A 29 6.68 1.17 9.49
N VAL A 30 7.05 -0.08 9.81
CA VAL A 30 7.40 -0.48 11.18
C VAL A 30 8.53 0.38 11.74
N TRP A 31 9.59 0.62 10.95
CA TRP A 31 10.70 1.47 11.38
C TRP A 31 10.26 2.91 11.65
N LEU A 32 9.47 3.50 10.75
CA LEU A 32 8.94 4.85 10.90
C LEU A 32 8.07 4.98 12.16
N PHE A 33 7.25 3.97 12.48
CA PHE A 33 6.46 3.94 13.71
C PHE A 33 7.34 3.91 14.95
N ILE A 34 8.27 2.96 15.05
CA ILE A 34 9.17 2.82 16.20
C ILE A 34 9.92 4.13 16.46
N ARG A 35 10.42 4.75 15.38
CA ARG A 35 11.22 5.96 15.47
C ARG A 35 10.38 7.17 15.83
N SER A 36 9.17 7.29 15.28
CA SER A 36 8.27 8.39 15.61
C SER A 36 7.76 8.29 17.06
N PHE A 37 7.44 7.09 17.55
CA PHE A 37 7.10 6.89 18.97
C PHE A 37 8.26 7.30 19.88
N ARG A 38 9.48 6.85 19.59
CA ARG A 38 10.68 7.28 20.34
C ARG A 38 10.91 8.79 20.25
N GLY A 39 10.61 9.41 19.12
CA GLY A 39 10.71 10.86 18.92
C GLY A 39 9.79 11.65 19.84
N ILE A 40 8.55 11.17 20.02
CA ILE A 40 7.56 11.78 20.92
C ILE A 40 7.93 11.56 22.39
N PHE A 41 8.20 10.32 22.80
CA PHE A 41 8.49 9.99 24.21
C PHE A 41 9.80 10.63 24.71
N ASN A 42 10.85 10.63 23.88
CA ASN A 42 12.16 11.17 24.27
C ASN A 42 12.36 12.64 23.86
N ASN A 43 11.32 13.33 23.34
CA ASN A 43 11.40 14.70 22.82
C ASN A 43 12.61 14.92 21.90
N ARG A 44 12.94 13.94 21.04
CA ARG A 44 14.09 14.03 20.15
C ARG A 44 13.83 15.10 19.08
N PRO A 45 14.86 15.84 18.62
CA PRO A 45 14.70 16.74 17.48
C PRO A 45 14.33 15.95 16.23
N TYR A 46 13.65 16.59 15.29
CA TYR A 46 13.32 15.99 14.00
C TYR A 46 14.54 16.05 13.07
N ILE A 47 15.15 14.89 12.79
CA ILE A 47 16.43 14.82 12.08
C ILE A 47 16.18 14.46 10.60
N ARG A 48 17.15 14.73 9.73
CA ARG A 48 17.09 14.41 8.29
C ARG A 48 16.71 12.96 7.99
N ILE A 49 17.08 12.02 8.86
CA ILE A 49 16.77 10.60 8.68
C ILE A 49 15.26 10.33 8.87
N ASP A 50 14.58 11.03 9.79
CA ASP A 50 13.13 10.92 9.99
C ASP A 50 12.36 11.41 8.75
N LYS A 51 12.85 12.50 8.14
CA LYS A 51 12.35 13.00 6.86
C LYS A 51 12.58 12.02 5.73
N LEU A 52 13.77 11.42 5.65
CA LEU A 52 14.08 10.45 4.61
C LEU A 52 13.20 9.21 4.71
N LEU A 53 12.92 8.73 5.93
CA LEU A 53 12.00 7.61 6.16
C LEU A 53 10.58 7.93 5.73
N SER A 54 10.10 9.14 6.04
CA SER A 54 8.76 9.59 5.66
C SER A 54 8.61 9.66 4.14
N ILE A 55 9.62 10.20 3.45
CA ILE A 55 9.68 10.20 1.97
C ILE A 55 9.75 8.78 1.42
N GLY A 56 10.58 7.90 2.01
CA GLY A 56 10.71 6.51 1.60
C GLY A 56 9.41 5.72 1.68
N PHE A 57 8.61 5.95 2.72
CA PHE A 57 7.27 5.37 2.85
C PHE A 57 6.34 5.79 1.69
N ILE A 58 6.34 7.09 1.33
CA ILE A 58 5.51 7.56 0.19
C ILE A 58 6.00 6.98 -1.13
N ILE A 59 7.31 6.94 -1.36
CA ILE A 59 7.89 6.37 -2.59
C ILE A 59 7.53 4.88 -2.71
N THR A 60 7.68 4.11 -1.63
CA THR A 60 7.32 2.69 -1.61
C THR A 60 5.82 2.49 -1.83
N LEU A 61 4.96 3.36 -1.27
CA LEU A 61 3.53 3.31 -1.52
C LEU A 61 3.16 3.64 -2.97
N TYR A 62 3.83 4.62 -3.60
CA TYR A 62 3.68 4.91 -5.03
C TYR A 62 4.06 3.71 -5.91
N LEU A 63 5.20 3.07 -5.61
CA LEU A 63 5.63 1.86 -6.29
C LEU A 63 4.61 0.73 -6.11
N GLN A 64 4.10 0.55 -4.89
CA GLN A 64 3.11 -0.48 -4.60
C GLN A 64 1.81 -0.27 -5.38
N LEU A 65 1.33 0.97 -5.46
CA LEU A 65 0.15 1.33 -6.25
C LEU A 65 0.40 1.13 -7.75
N PHE A 66 1.55 1.56 -8.27
CA PHE A 66 1.91 1.41 -9.68
C PHE A 66 1.97 -0.05 -10.12
N PHE A 67 2.73 -0.88 -9.40
CA PHE A 67 2.80 -2.32 -9.68
C PHE A 67 1.47 -3.04 -9.42
N GLY A 68 0.69 -2.57 -8.43
CA GLY A 68 -0.65 -3.08 -8.16
C GLY A 68 -1.58 -2.88 -9.37
N ILE A 69 -1.60 -1.69 -9.96
CA ILE A 69 -2.40 -1.41 -11.17
C ILE A 69 -1.95 -2.27 -12.35
N ILE A 70 -0.64 -2.46 -12.55
CA ILE A 70 -0.12 -3.31 -13.64
C ILE A 70 -0.61 -4.76 -13.49
N LEU A 71 -0.58 -5.28 -12.26
CA LEU A 71 -1.09 -6.62 -11.96
C LEU A 71 -2.60 -6.72 -12.22
N PHE A 72 -3.40 -5.75 -11.75
CA PHE A 72 -4.86 -5.78 -11.90
C PHE A 72 -5.36 -5.48 -13.32
N SER A 73 -4.66 -4.65 -14.08
CA SER A 73 -5.04 -4.30 -15.46
C SER A 73 -4.98 -5.49 -16.42
N ASN A 74 -4.19 -6.53 -16.11
CA ASN A 74 -3.98 -7.70 -16.98
C ASN A 74 -4.52 -9.02 -16.39
N LEU A 75 -5.02 -9.02 -15.15
CA LEU A 75 -5.75 -10.15 -14.55
C LEU A 75 -7.08 -10.49 -15.26
N GLY A 76 -7.48 -9.69 -16.25
CA GLY A 76 -8.63 -9.96 -17.12
C GLY A 76 -8.39 -11.04 -18.19
N SER A 77 -7.14 -11.48 -18.45
CA SER A 77 -6.89 -12.29 -19.65
C SER A 77 -6.74 -13.81 -19.46
N ASN A 78 -6.34 -14.41 -18.33
CA ASN A 78 -6.09 -15.88 -18.36
C ASN A 78 -6.02 -16.70 -17.06
N MET A 79 -6.56 -16.24 -15.93
CA MET A 79 -6.65 -17.08 -14.71
C MET A 79 -8.06 -17.09 -14.14
N GLY A 80 -8.89 -18.02 -14.64
CA GLY A 80 -9.84 -18.72 -13.78
C GLY A 80 -11.13 -18.01 -13.40
N TYR A 81 -11.82 -17.36 -14.35
CA TYR A 81 -13.28 -17.40 -14.28
C TYR A 81 -13.75 -18.77 -14.77
N ASN A 82 -13.67 -19.79 -13.91
CA ASN A 82 -14.51 -20.97 -14.10
C ASN A 82 -15.94 -20.54 -13.78
N TYR A 83 -16.66 -20.10 -14.82
CA TYR A 83 -18.07 -19.71 -14.80
C TYR A 83 -19.03 -20.89 -14.58
N LEU A 84 -18.68 -21.84 -13.70
CA LEU A 84 -19.45 -23.06 -13.48
C LEU A 84 -19.60 -23.34 -11.98
N SER A 85 -20.44 -22.56 -11.32
CA SER A 85 -21.27 -23.05 -10.22
C SER A 85 -22.42 -22.08 -9.99
N ILE A 86 -23.61 -22.51 -10.39
CA ILE A 86 -24.86 -21.74 -10.45
C ILE A 86 -25.44 -21.46 -9.03
N ASP A 87 -24.79 -21.95 -7.96
CA ASP A 87 -25.24 -21.77 -6.56
C ASP A 87 -24.37 -20.84 -5.68
N ASN A 88 -23.30 -20.23 -6.21
CA ASN A 88 -22.31 -19.44 -5.43
C ASN A 88 -22.27 -17.92 -5.79
N THR A 89 -23.35 -17.40 -6.35
CA THR A 89 -23.38 -16.12 -7.07
C THR A 89 -22.92 -14.91 -6.27
N VAL A 90 -23.21 -14.83 -4.96
CA VAL A 90 -22.82 -13.66 -4.12
C VAL A 90 -21.30 -13.60 -3.88
N LYS A 91 -20.66 -14.72 -3.53
CA LYS A 91 -19.20 -14.77 -3.25
C LYS A 91 -18.34 -14.54 -4.49
N VAL A 92 -18.87 -14.89 -5.67
CA VAL A 92 -18.19 -14.64 -6.96
C VAL A 92 -18.25 -13.16 -7.35
N VAL A 93 -19.31 -12.44 -6.95
CA VAL A 93 -19.45 -11.00 -7.17
C VAL A 93 -18.48 -10.20 -6.30
N SER A 94 -18.35 -10.52 -5.00
CA SER A 94 -17.43 -9.81 -4.07
C SER A 94 -15.98 -9.83 -4.56
N LYS A 95 -15.49 -11.00 -5.00
CA LYS A 95 -14.10 -11.16 -5.47
C LYS A 95 -13.79 -10.40 -6.75
N ARG A 96 -14.79 -10.08 -7.57
CA ARG A 96 -14.62 -9.31 -8.81
C ARG A 96 -14.45 -7.81 -8.53
N LEU A 97 -15.12 -7.29 -7.50
CA LEU A 97 -15.10 -5.86 -7.17
C LEU A 97 -13.91 -5.47 -6.28
N TRP A 98 -13.39 -6.43 -5.50
CA TRP A 98 -12.26 -6.19 -4.61
C TRP A 98 -11.06 -5.46 -5.25
N PRO A 99 -10.59 -5.79 -6.47
CA PRO A 99 -9.50 -5.05 -7.12
C PRO A 99 -9.75 -3.54 -7.26
N ILE A 100 -10.99 -3.17 -7.57
CA ILE A 100 -11.38 -1.77 -7.76
C ILE A 100 -11.40 -1.07 -6.41
N GLU A 101 -12.07 -1.66 -5.43
CA GLU A 101 -12.11 -1.15 -4.05
C GLU A 101 -10.70 -1.03 -3.47
N HIS A 102 -9.84 -2.00 -3.76
CA HIS A 102 -8.47 -2.04 -3.30
C HIS A 102 -7.67 -0.85 -3.84
N ILE A 103 -7.68 -0.64 -5.16
CA ILE A 103 -6.98 0.48 -5.81
C ILE A 103 -7.49 1.82 -5.30
N VAL A 104 -8.81 1.97 -5.12
CA VAL A 104 -9.41 3.21 -4.60
C VAL A 104 -8.92 3.50 -3.18
N LEU A 105 -8.93 2.51 -2.28
CA LEU A 105 -8.43 2.69 -0.91
C LEU A 105 -6.92 2.96 -0.87
N MET A 106 -6.12 2.33 -1.75
CA MET A 106 -4.69 2.59 -1.87
C MET A 106 -4.43 4.03 -2.35
N LEU A 107 -5.25 4.56 -3.25
CA LEU A 107 -5.17 5.95 -3.70
C LEU A 107 -5.47 6.93 -2.55
N PHE A 108 -6.51 6.67 -1.76
CA PHE A 108 -6.80 7.49 -0.58
C PHE A 108 -5.68 7.42 0.46
N ALA A 109 -5.13 6.23 0.72
CA ALA A 109 -3.98 6.07 1.60
C ALA A 109 -2.77 6.90 1.12
N LEU A 110 -2.52 6.92 -0.19
CA LEU A 110 -1.45 7.72 -0.79
C LEU A 110 -1.65 9.22 -0.61
N LEU A 111 -2.87 9.70 -0.84
CA LEU A 111 -3.22 11.11 -0.66
C LEU A 111 -3.04 11.55 0.80
N ILE A 112 -3.52 10.75 1.75
CA ILE A 112 -3.40 11.04 3.19
C ILE A 112 -1.92 11.04 3.63
N ALA A 113 -1.12 10.07 3.20
CA ALA A 113 0.31 10.02 3.52
C ALA A 113 1.06 11.24 2.95
N SER A 114 0.73 11.63 1.72
CA SER A 114 1.32 12.79 1.03
C SER A 114 0.97 14.11 1.74
N LEU A 115 -0.30 14.27 2.15
CA LEU A 115 -0.73 15.40 2.97
C LEU A 115 0.00 15.44 4.31
N GLY A 116 0.16 14.30 4.98
CA GLY A 116 0.91 14.20 6.23
C GLY A 116 2.35 14.70 6.09
N LEU A 117 3.03 14.32 5.00
CA LEU A 117 4.37 14.83 4.70
C LEU A 117 4.37 16.33 4.47
N TYR A 118 3.47 16.86 3.64
CA TYR A 118 3.39 18.29 3.36
C TYR A 118 3.18 19.12 4.64
N ILE A 119 2.24 18.71 5.50
CA ILE A 119 1.95 19.40 6.77
C ILE A 119 3.16 19.30 7.72
N SER A 120 3.87 18.16 7.74
CA SER A 120 5.06 18.00 8.57
C SER A 120 6.21 18.93 8.15
N LEU A 121 6.36 19.21 6.85
CA LEU A 121 7.40 20.10 6.33
C LEU A 121 7.11 21.57 6.65
N ASN A 122 5.83 21.96 6.68
CA ASN A 122 5.41 23.33 6.97
C ASN A 122 5.30 23.64 8.48
N THR A 123 5.45 22.63 9.34
CA THR A 123 5.36 22.79 10.79
C THR A 123 6.72 23.17 11.38
N GLN A 124 6.80 24.20 12.23
CA GLN A 124 8.07 24.63 12.82
C GLN A 124 8.48 23.79 14.05
N SER A 125 7.52 23.33 14.85
CA SER A 125 7.80 22.60 16.09
C SER A 125 8.04 21.10 15.86
N ASP A 126 9.21 20.62 16.29
CA ASP A 126 9.62 19.24 16.06
C ASP A 126 8.69 18.20 16.67
N LYS A 127 8.19 18.45 17.90
CA LYS A 127 7.19 17.55 18.53
C LYS A 127 5.93 17.42 17.68
N ARG A 128 5.45 18.53 17.10
CA ARG A 128 4.22 18.53 16.31
C ARG A 128 4.43 17.83 14.97
N LYS A 129 5.63 17.91 14.37
CA LYS A 129 6.00 17.12 13.19
C LYS A 129 5.82 15.61 13.43
N TYR A 130 6.35 15.10 14.56
CA TYR A 130 6.22 13.68 14.88
C TYR A 130 4.76 13.25 15.07
N TRP A 131 3.94 14.06 15.72
CA TRP A 131 2.50 13.78 15.87
C TRP A 131 1.78 13.74 14.52
N ILE A 132 2.05 14.70 13.64
CA ILE A 132 1.48 14.73 12.29
C ILE A 132 1.88 13.46 11.53
N ILE A 133 3.16 13.10 11.53
CA ILE A 133 3.64 11.92 10.82
C ILE A 133 2.96 10.64 11.35
N ILE A 134 2.91 10.43 12.67
CA ILE A 134 2.25 9.25 13.25
C ILE A 134 0.79 9.17 12.84
N ILE A 135 0.04 10.26 13.01
CA ILE A 135 -1.41 10.24 12.78
C ILE A 135 -1.71 9.95 11.30
N TYR A 136 -1.11 10.72 10.39
CA TYR A 136 -1.41 10.59 8.97
C TYR A 136 -0.91 9.27 8.38
N TYR A 137 0.26 8.80 8.80
CA TYR A 137 0.82 7.55 8.31
C TYR A 137 0.07 6.36 8.91
N SER A 138 -0.41 6.45 10.16
CA SER A 138 -1.25 5.42 10.77
C SER A 138 -2.60 5.31 10.11
N ILE A 139 -3.24 6.43 9.79
CA ILE A 139 -4.50 6.42 9.04
C ILE A 139 -4.26 5.76 7.68
N SER A 140 -3.20 6.15 6.97
CA SER A 140 -2.85 5.55 5.67
C SER A 140 -2.64 4.04 5.78
N LEU A 141 -1.94 3.58 6.82
CA LEU A 141 -1.69 2.16 7.05
C LEU A 141 -2.98 1.39 7.38
N LEU A 142 -3.88 1.98 8.18
CA LEU A 142 -5.19 1.41 8.47
C LEU A 142 -6.05 1.26 7.20
N LEU A 143 -6.03 2.24 6.29
CA LEU A 143 -6.73 2.12 5.01
C LEU A 143 -6.20 0.94 4.18
N ILE A 144 -4.88 0.74 4.14
CA ILE A 144 -4.26 -0.37 3.41
C ILE A 144 -4.66 -1.71 4.03
N PHE A 145 -4.65 -1.82 5.36
CA PHE A 145 -5.10 -3.03 6.05
C PHE A 145 -6.58 -3.33 5.81
N PHE A 146 -7.44 -2.31 5.89
CA PHE A 146 -8.86 -2.45 5.62
C PHE A 146 -9.10 -2.93 4.18
N SER A 147 -8.37 -2.34 3.23
CA SER A 147 -8.37 -2.73 1.83
C SER A 147 -7.99 -4.19 1.62
N LEU A 148 -6.95 -4.69 2.30
CA LEU A 148 -6.55 -6.10 2.24
C LEU A 148 -7.57 -7.04 2.90
N SER A 149 -8.16 -6.59 4.02
CA SER A 149 -9.19 -7.32 4.76
C SER A 149 -10.43 -7.60 3.90
N GLY A 150 -10.72 -6.75 2.92
CA GLY A 150 -11.84 -6.92 1.98
C GLY A 150 -11.84 -8.28 1.25
N ILE A 151 -10.68 -8.89 0.99
CA ILE A 151 -10.60 -10.24 0.38
C ILE A 151 -11.13 -11.33 1.31
N TYR A 152 -10.86 -11.20 2.62
CA TYR A 152 -11.05 -12.28 3.58
C TYR A 152 -12.43 -12.25 4.22
N PHE A 153 -13.05 -11.07 4.30
CA PHE A 153 -14.35 -10.87 4.93
C PHE A 153 -15.54 -10.95 3.97
N PHE A 154 -15.34 -10.82 2.64
CA PHE A 154 -16.40 -10.82 1.62
C PHE A 154 -16.19 -11.87 0.53
#